data_AF-A0A3B0VQS5-F1
#
_entry.id   AF-A0A3B0VQS5-F1
#
_cell.length_a   1.000
_cell.length_b   1.000
_cell.length_c   1.000
_cell.angle_alpha   90.00
_cell.angle_beta   90.00
_cell.angle_gamma   90.00
#
_symmetry.space_group_name_H-M   'P 1'
#
loop_
_entity.id
_entity.type
_entity.pdbx_description
1 polymer ?
#
loop_
_entity_poly.entity_id
_entity_poly.type
_entity_poly.pdbx_seq_one_letter_code
_entity_poly.pdbx_strand_id
1 'polypeptide(L)'
;MMKISRDVILDLLPVYLANEASDDTRALVEQFLVDDPALTKLVEQTDQEKWVGEIPVPLNKEHEMKSFEKTKQLLFQQKLFLAIAVATTLMMIGVRGGSDGVKWLWADSPQIVGVILIVSGIFWTAFMTVSRILNRKD
;
A
#
# COMPACT_ATOMS: atom_id res chain seq x y z
N MET A 1 -17.79 26.05 35.66
CA MET A 1 -18.51 24.80 35.30
C MET A 1 -18.56 24.75 33.78
N MET A 2 -17.81 23.83 33.17
CA MET A 2 -17.80 23.69 31.70
C MET A 2 -19.08 22.97 31.31
N LYS A 3 -19.97 23.64 30.57
CA LYS A 3 -21.16 22.99 30.03
C LYS A 3 -20.71 22.13 28.88
N ILE A 4 -20.89 20.81 29.01
CA ILE A 4 -20.65 19.88 27.91
C ILE A 4 -21.68 20.22 26.83
N SER A 5 -21.22 20.53 25.62
CA SER A 5 -22.10 20.90 24.51
C SER A 5 -22.68 19.66 23.85
N ARG A 6 -23.83 19.83 23.19
CA ARG A 6 -24.46 18.78 22.39
C ARG A 6 -23.52 18.20 21.34
N ASP A 7 -22.69 19.04 20.73
CA ASP A 7 -21.75 18.64 19.69
C ASP A 7 -20.71 17.64 20.21
N VAL A 8 -20.22 17.83 21.44
CA VAL A 8 -19.29 16.88 22.08
C VAL A 8 -19.96 15.52 22.30
N ILE A 9 -21.24 15.50 22.63
CA ILE A 9 -21.99 14.25 22.78
C ILE A 9 -22.23 13.59 21.42
N LEU A 10 -22.54 14.36 20.38
CA LEU A 10 -22.67 13.86 19.01
C LEU A 10 -21.37 13.22 18.50
N ASP A 11 -20.21 13.81 18.83
CA ASP A 11 -18.90 13.25 18.48
C ASP A 11 -18.60 11.93 19.21
N LEU A 12 -19.20 11.72 20.39
CA LEU A 12 -19.03 10.50 21.20
C LEU A 12 -20.05 9.40 20.87
N LEU A 13 -21.17 9.73 20.23
CA LEU A 13 -22.18 8.76 19.80
C LEU A 13 -21.62 7.59 18.96
N PRO A 14 -20.75 7.80 17.96
CA PRO A 14 -20.16 6.72 17.19
C PRO A 14 -19.52 5.63 18.05
N VAL A 15 -18.74 6.06 19.05
CA VAL A 15 -17.96 5.18 19.94
C VAL A 15 -18.88 4.53 20.99
N TYR A 16 -19.91 5.25 21.44
CA TYR A 16 -20.97 4.70 22.30
C TYR A 16 -21.76 3.59 21.60
N LEU A 17 -22.21 3.83 20.37
CA LEU A 17 -22.96 2.86 19.56
C LEU A 17 -22.11 1.64 19.16
N ALA A 18 -20.81 1.84 18.92
CA ALA A 18 -19.87 0.76 18.67
C ALA A 18 -19.54 -0.07 19.94
N ASN A 19 -20.07 0.30 21.11
CA ASN A 19 -19.76 -0.29 22.42
C ASN A 19 -18.25 -0.24 22.78
N GLU A 20 -17.52 0.71 22.19
CA GLU A 20 -16.09 0.96 22.42
C GLU A 20 -15.85 2.11 23.42
N ALA A 21 -16.92 2.75 23.89
CA ALA A 21 -16.84 3.80 24.92
C ALA A 21 -16.52 3.21 26.29
N SER A 22 -15.64 3.89 27.05
CA SER A 22 -15.38 3.59 28.46
C SER A 22 -16.64 3.78 29.31
N ASP A 23 -16.67 3.16 30.48
CA ASP A 23 -17.83 3.22 31.39
C ASP A 23 -18.20 4.67 31.75
N ASP A 24 -17.21 5.52 31.98
CA ASP A 24 -17.41 6.95 32.28
C ASP A 24 -18.03 7.70 31.09
N THR A 25 -17.55 7.46 29.87
CA THR A 25 -18.08 8.09 28.65
C THR A 25 -19.49 7.59 28.35
N ARG A 26 -19.77 6.32 28.63
CA ARG A 26 -21.10 5.72 28.46
C ARG A 26 -22.13 6.35 29.39
N ALA A 27 -21.80 6.43 30.69
CA ALA A 27 -22.67 7.04 31.68
C ALA A 27 -22.96 8.52 31.36
N LEU A 28 -21.99 9.23 30.78
CA LEU A 28 -22.18 10.61 30.31
C LEU A 28 -23.16 10.71 29.14
N VAL A 29 -23.00 9.87 28.11
CA VAL A 29 -23.88 9.88 26.94
C VAL A 29 -25.31 9.49 27.33
N GLU A 30 -25.48 8.48 28.19
CA GLU A 30 -26.79 8.04 28.69
C GLU A 30 -27.53 9.15 29.46
N GLN A 31 -26.83 9.90 30.31
CA GLN A 31 -27.41 11.06 30.99
C GLN A 31 -27.93 12.12 29.99
N PHE A 32 -27.15 12.38 28.93
CA PHE A 32 -27.56 13.33 27.89
C PHE A 32 -28.72 12.82 27.01
N LEU A 33 -28.82 11.51 26.79
CA LEU A 33 -29.95 10.92 26.06
C LEU A 33 -31.26 11.03 26.85
N VAL A 34 -31.22 10.83 28.18
CA VAL A 34 -32.39 11.01 29.05
C VAL A 34 -32.91 12.44 28.99
N ASP A 35 -32.01 13.43 28.96
CA ASP A 35 -32.35 14.84 28.95
C ASP A 35 -32.77 15.39 27.56
N ASP A 36 -32.38 14.73 26.47
CA ASP A 36 -32.66 15.14 25.08
C ASP A 36 -33.42 14.06 24.28
N PRO A 37 -34.76 14.12 24.24
CA PRO A 37 -35.59 13.20 23.47
C PRO A 37 -35.35 13.25 21.96
N ALA A 38 -34.82 14.36 21.42
CA ALA A 38 -34.50 14.47 20.00
C ALA A 38 -33.20 13.71 19.67
N LEU A 39 -32.24 13.69 20.61
CA LEU A 39 -31.02 12.91 20.49
C LEU A 39 -31.29 11.40 20.60
N THR A 40 -32.19 11.02 21.51
CA THR A 40 -32.64 9.62 21.65
C THR A 40 -33.25 9.08 20.35
N LYS A 41 -34.12 9.86 19.69
CA LYS A 41 -34.66 9.46 18.38
C LYS A 41 -33.60 9.28 17.30
N LEU A 42 -32.55 10.11 17.32
CA LEU A 42 -31.45 10.02 16.36
C LEU A 42 -30.63 8.73 16.58
N VAL A 43 -30.40 8.36 17.84
CA VAL A 43 -29.77 7.09 18.21
C VAL A 43 -30.61 5.90 17.76
N GLU A 44 -31.93 5.90 18.05
CA GLU A 44 -32.84 4.83 17.62
C GLU A 44 -32.90 4.66 16.09
N GLN A 45 -32.87 5.78 15.34
CA GLN A 45 -32.83 5.76 13.88
C GLN A 45 -31.49 5.20 13.35
N THR A 46 -30.38 5.56 13.99
CA THR A 46 -29.03 5.10 13.61
C THR A 46 -28.81 3.63 13.96
N ASP A 47 -29.42 3.12 15.03
CA ASP A 47 -29.36 1.71 15.40
C ASP A 47 -30.22 0.83 14.44
N GLN A 48 -31.33 1.38 13.93
CA GLN A 48 -32.15 0.74 12.89
C GLN A 48 -31.48 0.75 11.52
N GLU A 49 -30.87 1.88 11.14
CA GLU A 49 -29.94 1.96 10.01
C GLU A 49 -28.57 1.43 10.45
N LYS A 50 -28.53 0.16 10.88
CA LYS A 50 -27.31 -0.58 11.20
C LYS A 50 -26.16 0.00 10.40
N TRP A 51 -25.23 0.66 11.09
CA TRP A 51 -23.94 1.03 10.56
C TRP A 51 -23.24 -0.25 10.09
N VAL A 52 -23.60 -0.70 8.88
CA VAL A 52 -22.86 -1.66 8.05
C VAL A 52 -21.80 -0.86 7.30
N GLY A 53 -21.11 0.01 8.01
CA GLY A 53 -19.77 0.41 7.66
C GLY A 53 -18.91 -0.32 8.66
N GLU A 54 -18.22 -1.37 8.21
CA GLU A 54 -17.07 -1.91 8.95
C GLU A 54 -16.20 -0.70 9.32
N ILE A 55 -16.28 -0.26 10.58
CA ILE A 55 -15.24 0.56 11.17
C ILE A 55 -14.00 -0.30 11.00
N PRO A 56 -12.98 0.11 10.23
CA PRO A 56 -11.79 -0.69 10.03
C PRO A 56 -11.19 -0.89 11.41
N VAL A 57 -11.37 -2.10 11.95
CA VAL A 57 -10.77 -2.60 13.18
C VAL A 57 -9.33 -2.08 13.21
N PRO A 58 -8.85 -1.51 14.34
CA PRO A 58 -7.51 -0.93 14.40
C PRO A 58 -6.54 -1.96 13.83
N LEU A 59 -5.94 -1.60 12.69
CA LEU A 59 -5.14 -2.48 11.87
C LEU A 59 -4.14 -3.19 12.78
N ASN A 60 -4.38 -4.48 13.02
CA ASN A 60 -3.44 -5.32 13.73
C ASN A 60 -2.08 -5.12 13.04
N LYS A 61 -1.07 -4.66 13.80
CA LYS A 61 0.30 -4.36 13.31
C LYS A 61 0.87 -5.48 12.42
N GLU A 62 0.41 -6.71 12.60
CA GLU A 62 0.79 -7.88 11.81
C GLU A 62 0.25 -7.84 10.36
N HIS A 63 -0.89 -7.19 10.12
CA HIS A 63 -1.48 -6.98 8.79
C HIS A 63 -0.89 -5.76 8.07
N GLU A 64 -0.49 -4.70 8.78
CA GLU A 64 0.33 -3.63 8.19
C GLU A 64 1.68 -4.18 7.74
N MET A 65 2.37 -4.95 8.58
CA MET A 65 3.70 -5.48 8.26
C MET A 65 3.67 -6.39 7.02
N LYS A 66 2.67 -7.28 6.91
CA LYS A 66 2.53 -8.17 5.74
C LYS A 66 2.16 -7.44 4.45
N SER A 67 1.41 -6.34 4.55
CA SER A 67 1.06 -5.51 3.38
C SER A 67 2.25 -4.69 2.92
N PHE A 68 3.01 -4.15 3.87
CA PHE A 68 4.25 -3.40 3.60
C PHE A 68 5.34 -4.30 3.01
N GLU A 69 5.50 -5.53 3.53
CA GLU A 69 6.46 -6.50 3.02
C GLU A 69 6.16 -6.96 1.60
N LYS A 70 4.88 -7.23 1.29
CA LYS A 70 4.46 -7.58 -0.08
C LYS A 70 4.76 -6.46 -1.06
N THR A 71 4.45 -5.21 -0.70
CA THR A 71 4.74 -4.05 -1.54
C THR A 71 6.25 -3.84 -1.70
N LYS A 72 7.02 -3.99 -0.62
CA LYS A 72 8.49 -3.87 -0.64
C LYS A 72 9.15 -4.96 -1.50
N GLN A 73 8.62 -6.18 -1.46
CA GLN A 73 9.13 -7.31 -2.24
C GLN A 73 8.85 -7.14 -3.74
N LEU A 74 7.67 -6.65 -4.11
CA LEU A 74 7.33 -6.33 -5.50
C LEU A 74 8.20 -5.17 -6.04
N LEU A 75 8.42 -4.12 -5.25
CA LEU A 75 9.33 -3.03 -5.60
C LEU A 75 10.78 -3.51 -5.72
N PHE A 76 11.22 -4.44 -4.87
CA PHE A 76 12.56 -5.03 -4.96
C PHE A 76 12.72 -5.87 -6.23
N GLN A 77 11.74 -6.71 -6.57
CA GLN A 77 11.73 -7.47 -7.81
C GLN A 77 11.75 -6.56 -9.05
N GLN A 78 10.94 -5.50 -9.05
CA GLN A 78 10.93 -4.50 -10.12
C GLN A 78 12.31 -3.84 -10.28
N LYS A 79 12.93 -3.41 -9.17
CA LYS A 79 14.28 -2.82 -9.18
C LYS A 79 15.36 -3.81 -9.62
N LEU A 80 15.23 -5.08 -9.24
CA LEU A 80 16.19 -6.13 -9.62
C LEU A 80 16.12 -6.41 -11.13
N PHE A 81 14.92 -6.55 -11.69
CA PHE A 81 14.75 -6.72 -13.13
C PHE A 81 15.24 -5.50 -13.93
N LEU A 82 14.96 -4.29 -13.44
CA LEU A 82 15.50 -3.06 -14.03
C LEU A 82 17.03 -3.04 -13.99
N ALA A 83 17.64 -3.38 -12.85
CA ALA A 83 19.09 -3.42 -12.70
C ALA A 83 19.73 -4.45 -13.65
N ILE A 84 19.13 -5.64 -13.80
CA ILE A 84 19.61 -6.68 -14.73
C ILE A 84 19.48 -6.20 -16.19
N ALA A 85 18.35 -5.59 -16.56
CA ALA A 85 18.13 -5.07 -17.91
C ALA A 85 19.13 -3.95 -18.26
N VAL A 86 19.34 -3.02 -17.33
CA VAL A 86 20.32 -1.93 -17.48
C VAL A 86 21.75 -2.47 -17.53
N ALA A 87 22.12 -3.37 -16.63
CA ALA A 87 23.45 -3.99 -16.63
C ALA A 87 23.74 -4.73 -17.94
N THR A 88 22.76 -5.50 -18.44
CA THR A 88 22.86 -6.23 -19.71
C THR A 88 23.00 -5.26 -20.90
N THR A 89 22.27 -4.14 -20.87
CA THR A 89 22.36 -3.10 -21.91
C THR A 89 23.70 -2.37 -21.85
N LEU A 90 24.20 -2.04 -20.66
CA LEU A 90 25.52 -1.44 -20.49
C LEU A 90 26.64 -2.39 -20.93
N MET A 91 26.48 -3.70 -20.69
CA MET A 91 27.42 -4.71 -21.15
C MET A 91 27.60 -4.61 -22.67
N MET A 92 26.53 -4.32 -23.43
CA MET A 92 26.55 -4.12 -24.89
C MET A 92 27.50 -3.02 -25.35
N ILE A 93 27.72 -1.98 -24.54
CA ILE A 93 28.58 -0.84 -24.86
C ILE A 93 29.99 -1.02 -24.24
N GLY A 94 30.21 -2.09 -23.49
CA GLY A 94 31.47 -2.33 -22.80
C GLY A 94 32.65 -2.47 -23.76
N VAL A 95 33.74 -1.78 -23.41
CA VAL A 95 35.03 -1.86 -24.09
C VAL A 95 36.03 -2.61 -23.22
N ARG A 96 36.86 -3.44 -23.84
CA ARG A 96 37.94 -4.18 -23.18
C ARG A 96 39.27 -3.53 -23.54
N GLY A 97 40.01 -3.08 -22.53
CA GLY A 97 41.40 -2.63 -22.69
C GLY A 97 42.36 -3.81 -22.58
N GLY A 98 43.26 -3.96 -23.56
CA GLY A 98 44.33 -4.95 -23.55
C GLY A 98 45.64 -4.40 -24.10
N SER A 99 46.67 -5.25 -24.21
CA SER A 99 47.98 -4.89 -24.77
C SER A 99 47.92 -4.33 -26.20
N ASP A 100 46.84 -4.64 -26.93
CA ASP A 100 46.62 -4.25 -28.33
C ASP A 100 45.71 -3.01 -28.47
N GLY A 101 45.44 -2.28 -27.38
CA GLY A 101 44.57 -1.11 -27.36
C GLY A 101 43.16 -1.37 -26.81
N VAL A 102 42.27 -0.39 -26.98
CA VAL A 102 40.85 -0.48 -26.58
C VAL A 102 40.07 -1.11 -27.71
N LYS A 103 39.59 -2.34 -27.50
CA LYS A 103 38.72 -3.05 -28.45
C LYS A 103 37.31 -3.18 -27.87
N TRP A 104 36.30 -3.15 -28.73
CA TRP A 104 34.93 -3.46 -28.33
C TRP A 104 34.87 -4.92 -27.85
N LEU A 105 34.12 -5.21 -26.77
CA LEU A 105 33.99 -6.58 -26.23
C LEU A 105 33.51 -7.60 -27.28
N TRP A 106 32.88 -7.13 -28.34
CA TRP A 106 32.27 -7.90 -29.42
C TRP A 106 33.11 -7.95 -30.69
N ALA A 107 34.26 -7.26 -30.71
CA ALA A 107 35.11 -7.12 -31.89
C ALA A 107 35.60 -8.49 -32.39
N ASP A 108 35.89 -9.42 -31.48
CA ASP A 108 36.39 -10.75 -31.81
C ASP A 108 35.26 -11.77 -32.05
N SER A 109 34.02 -11.46 -31.66
CA SER A 109 32.90 -12.43 -31.73
C SER A 109 31.53 -11.72 -31.80
N PRO A 110 31.06 -11.38 -33.01
CA PRO A 110 29.78 -10.69 -33.22
C PRO A 110 28.56 -11.52 -32.83
N GLN A 111 28.70 -12.85 -32.69
CA GLN A 111 27.63 -13.75 -32.24
C GLN A 111 27.18 -13.46 -30.80
N ILE A 112 28.08 -12.97 -29.96
CA ILE A 112 27.76 -12.65 -28.55
C ILE A 112 26.70 -11.54 -28.50
N VAL A 113 26.74 -10.57 -29.43
CA VAL A 113 25.77 -9.45 -29.50
C VAL A 113 24.36 -9.98 -29.69
N GLY A 114 24.19 -10.96 -30.58
CA GLY A 114 22.89 -11.58 -30.86
C GLY A 114 22.31 -12.28 -29.63
N VAL A 115 23.14 -13.05 -28.90
CA VAL A 115 22.71 -13.72 -27.66
C VAL A 115 22.29 -12.71 -26.59
N ILE A 116 23.06 -11.63 -26.44
CA ILE A 116 22.79 -10.62 -25.42
C ILE A 116 21.55 -9.77 -25.74
N LEU A 117 21.26 -9.51 -27.02
CA LEU A 117 20.00 -8.90 -27.44
C LEU A 117 18.79 -9.79 -27.14
N ILE A 118 18.88 -11.09 -27.41
CA ILE A 118 17.80 -12.04 -27.13
C ILE A 118 17.55 -12.13 -25.62
N VAL A 119 18.61 -12.29 -24.82
CA VAL A 119 18.50 -12.35 -23.35
C VAL A 119 17.93 -11.04 -22.79
N SER A 120 18.43 -9.89 -23.25
CA SER A 120 17.91 -8.58 -22.84
C SER A 120 16.42 -8.42 -23.17
N GLY A 121 15.98 -8.84 -24.36
CA GLY A 121 14.57 -8.82 -24.76
C GLY A 121 13.69 -9.68 -23.83
N ILE A 122 14.15 -10.85 -23.41
CA ILE A 122 13.43 -11.72 -22.45
C ILE A 122 13.29 -11.01 -21.09
N PHE A 123 14.34 -10.37 -20.60
CA PHE A 123 14.28 -9.65 -19.32
C PHE A 123 13.39 -8.40 -19.37
N TRP A 124 13.41 -7.65 -20.49
CA TRP A 124 12.52 -6.51 -20.68
C TRP A 124 11.05 -6.93 -20.77
N THR A 125 10.74 -8.02 -21.47
CA THR A 125 9.37 -8.54 -21.56
C THR A 125 8.88 -9.07 -20.21
N ALA A 126 9.73 -9.73 -19.43
CA ALA A 126 9.42 -10.12 -18.05
C ALA A 126 9.14 -8.89 -17.15
N PHE A 127 10.00 -7.86 -17.22
CA PHE A 127 9.81 -6.60 -16.47
C PHE A 127 8.48 -5.92 -16.81
N MET A 128 8.16 -5.78 -18.10
CA MET A 128 6.90 -5.18 -18.55
C MET A 128 5.68 -5.97 -18.06
N THR A 129 5.78 -7.29 -18.01
CA THR A 129 4.69 -8.16 -17.53
C THR A 129 4.45 -7.96 -16.03
N VAL A 130 5.51 -7.95 -15.23
CA VAL A 130 5.44 -7.69 -13.78
C VAL A 130 4.89 -6.28 -13.49
N SER A 131 5.37 -5.27 -14.24
CA SER A 131 4.91 -3.89 -14.08
C SER A 131 3.44 -3.70 -14.48
N ARG A 132 2.95 -4.40 -15.51
CA ARG A 132 1.53 -4.38 -15.89
C ARG A 132 0.62 -5.03 -14.85
N ILE A 133 1.06 -6.10 -14.19
CA ILE A 133 0.28 -6.78 -13.14
C ILE A 133 0.11 -5.87 -11.93
N LEU A 134 1.15 -5.11 -11.57
CA LEU A 134 1.09 -4.16 -10.46
C LEU A 134 0.10 -3.02 -10.75
N ASN A 135 0.16 -2.45 -11.96
CA ASN A 135 -0.63 -1.28 -12.35
C ASN A 135 -2.10 -1.59 -12.73
N ARG A 136 -2.51 -2.87 -12.69
CA ARG A 136 -3.90 -3.32 -12.94
C ARG A 136 -4.68 -3.51 -11.65
N LYS A 137 -4.03 -3.38 -10.50
CA LYS A 137 -4.59 -3.65 -9.18
C LYS A 137 -4.95 -2.38 -8.40
N ASP A 138 -4.59 -1.22 -8.94
CA ASP A 138 -5.04 0.12 -8.55
C ASP A 138 -6.12 0.62 -9.54
#